data_AF-A0A538QQN4-F1
#
_entry.id   AF-A0A538QQN4-F1
#
_cell.length_a   1.000
_cell.length_b   1.000
_cell.length_c   1.000
_cell.angle_alpha   90.00
_cell.angle_beta   90.00
_cell.angle_gamma   90.00
#
_symmetry.space_group_name_H-M   'P 1'
#
loop_
_entity.id
_entity.type
_entity.pdbx_description
1 polymer ?
#
loop_
_entity_poly.entity_id
_entity_poly.type
_entity_poly.pdbx_seq_one_letter_code
_entity_poly.pdbx_strand_id
1 'polypeptide(L)'
;MHDRTTVVPSFRAVAVELIPGHVTDRPWGVTLAALGLGGRTGQLTVRARDDKPFRIAFHQGAVVGATSPLVVDSVARIALTGHLVTSSQVVEIARRLAAAPDRDEVSVVAEAAKLLPEQIDRLRRRAILQRAARTFCVETGTVSFDERITIAVTPHSEIDVRGVIYLGARLNLSEQRLTDDVRLFGSRFVMKAEAHPTLARFDFTTIEYPIVEALDRGTSLPEIEAAHRDIDPRTARAVLYALATCEAVARIDSGPIEIAARPPTVAQEPTVSRTPTLRDPTVTRLPTPREPTMSRAPTPREPTVTRVPTPREPTVSRTLTPSEPMVSRVPTPREPMVSRTPTAPRISRVVTEQFTERTTTLRPNALTARDVKALIAQRCALIDRGVDHFTLLGLDVGAPVDAVRGAYLELARYLRPDRLTLLGITAEAADAQRLFVQVGAAFATLTEPTRRAEYLATLQGGVPILPSARAVDRKTLAAEACQRGEQALRADQPVKAVVELAEAVELCPQDVDYGALLGWARFCAAADKATAAPEARRVLERAVHRSTRPEVARFYLGRVERMLGRDQLALHHFREVLERVPGHADAATEIRVIEARLAARTTTTKSPRAR
;
A
#
# COMPACT_ATOMS: atom_id res chain seq x y z
N MET A 1 18.41 -9.53 37.12
CA MET A 1 17.98 -8.20 36.64
C MET A 1 16.85 -7.75 37.54
N HIS A 2 16.83 -6.50 38.01
CA HIS A 2 15.77 -6.03 38.91
C HIS A 2 14.57 -5.55 38.09
N ASP A 3 13.38 -5.95 38.52
CA ASP A 3 12.12 -5.41 38.00
C ASP A 3 12.08 -3.89 38.24
N ARG A 4 11.72 -3.14 37.19
CA ARG A 4 11.52 -1.69 37.20
C ARG A 4 10.17 -1.32 36.58
N THR A 5 9.21 -2.23 36.61
CA THR A 5 7.83 -1.99 36.22
C THR A 5 7.12 -1.15 37.28
N THR A 6 7.46 0.14 37.37
CA THR A 6 6.72 1.09 38.23
C THR A 6 5.25 1.04 37.89
N VAL A 7 4.42 0.68 38.86
CA VAL A 7 2.96 0.55 38.72
C VAL A 7 2.36 1.95 38.56
N VAL A 8 2.25 2.40 37.32
CA VAL A 8 1.56 3.63 36.93
C VAL A 8 0.05 3.42 37.11
N PRO A 9 -0.68 4.34 37.79
CA PRO A 9 -2.13 4.24 37.91
C PRO A 9 -2.80 4.33 36.53
N SER A 10 -3.80 3.47 36.28
CA SER A 10 -4.49 3.41 34.99
C SER A 10 -5.18 4.74 34.66
N PHE A 11 -4.94 5.23 33.45
CA PHE A 11 -5.55 6.45 32.93
C PHE A 11 -7.05 6.28 32.64
N ARG A 12 -7.55 5.04 32.58
CA ARG A 12 -8.94 4.72 32.23
C ARG A 12 -9.93 5.04 33.35
N ALA A 13 -9.58 4.77 34.60
CA ALA A 13 -10.51 4.92 35.74
C ALA A 13 -10.98 6.38 35.88
N VAL A 14 -10.03 7.31 35.94
CA VAL A 14 -10.26 8.77 36.06
C VAL A 14 -10.91 9.37 34.79
N ALA A 15 -10.90 8.65 33.66
CA ALA A 15 -11.43 9.18 32.40
C ALA A 15 -12.96 9.04 32.24
N VAL A 16 -13.62 8.19 33.02
CA VAL A 16 -15.09 8.01 32.95
C VAL A 16 -15.83 8.95 33.90
N GLU A 17 -15.23 9.28 35.05
CA GLU A 17 -15.80 10.21 36.07
C GLU A 17 -15.86 11.68 35.60
N LEU A 18 -15.15 11.99 34.52
CA LEU A 18 -14.99 13.35 33.96
C LEU A 18 -15.75 13.52 32.62
N ILE A 19 -16.96 12.94 32.56
CA ILE A 19 -17.95 13.21 31.51
C ILE A 19 -19.24 13.66 32.23
N PRO A 20 -19.83 14.84 31.92
CA PRO A 20 -19.52 15.74 30.81
C PRO A 20 -18.20 16.53 30.97
N GLY A 21 -17.62 16.94 29.83
CA GLY A 21 -16.36 17.68 29.76
C GLY A 21 -16.07 18.20 28.34
N HIS A 22 -14.81 18.49 28.03
CA HIS A 22 -14.36 18.92 26.70
C HIS A 22 -13.47 17.89 25.99
N VAL A 23 -13.47 17.94 24.65
CA VAL A 23 -12.66 17.05 23.79
C VAL A 23 -11.15 17.22 24.02
N THR A 24 -10.74 18.33 24.63
CA THR A 24 -9.34 18.74 24.86
C THR A 24 -8.82 18.49 26.28
N ASP A 25 -9.63 17.96 27.20
CA ASP A 25 -9.24 17.80 28.61
C ASP A 25 -8.16 16.73 28.81
N ARG A 26 -8.07 15.78 27.87
CA ARG A 26 -7.06 14.72 27.78
C ARG A 26 -6.86 14.30 26.32
N PRO A 27 -5.86 13.48 25.98
CA PRO A 27 -5.76 12.85 24.66
C PRO A 27 -7.03 12.05 24.32
N TRP A 28 -7.68 12.36 23.19
CA TRP A 28 -9.04 11.88 22.90
C TRP A 28 -9.17 10.34 22.88
N GLY A 29 -8.12 9.64 22.47
CA GLY A 29 -8.07 8.17 22.52
C GLY A 29 -8.19 7.59 23.93
N VAL A 30 -7.77 8.30 25.00
CA VAL A 30 -7.97 7.84 26.39
C VAL A 30 -9.45 7.81 26.75
N THR A 31 -10.22 8.85 26.35
CA THR A 31 -11.67 8.90 26.61
C THR A 31 -12.40 7.76 25.90
N LEU A 32 -12.06 7.49 24.64
CA LEU A 32 -12.63 6.35 23.90
C LEU A 32 -12.20 5.01 24.47
N ALA A 33 -10.92 4.84 24.83
CA ALA A 33 -10.40 3.62 25.43
C ALA A 33 -11.06 3.33 26.79
N ALA A 34 -11.32 4.35 27.62
CA ALA A 34 -12.01 4.19 28.89
C ALA A 34 -13.46 3.71 28.73
N LEU A 35 -14.19 4.23 27.74
CA LEU A 35 -15.57 3.79 27.46
C LEU A 35 -15.61 2.37 26.86
N GLY A 36 -14.80 2.12 25.83
CA GLY A 36 -14.81 0.84 25.12
C GLY A 36 -14.14 -0.29 25.90
N LEU A 37 -12.95 -0.08 26.45
CA LEU A 37 -12.24 -1.09 27.25
C LEU A 37 -12.80 -1.22 28.67
N GLY A 38 -13.60 -0.26 29.12
CA GLY A 38 -14.42 -0.34 30.34
C GLY A 38 -15.80 -1.00 30.14
N GLY A 39 -16.08 -1.57 28.96
CA GLY A 39 -17.30 -2.35 28.72
C GLY A 39 -18.60 -1.54 28.73
N ARG A 40 -18.55 -0.21 28.58
CA ARG A 40 -19.74 0.65 28.74
C ARG A 40 -20.78 0.39 27.64
N THR A 41 -22.04 0.58 27.99
CA THR A 41 -23.18 0.63 27.06
C THR A 41 -23.79 2.02 27.12
N GLY A 42 -24.15 2.60 25.97
CA GLY A 42 -24.68 3.96 25.88
C GLY A 42 -24.15 4.72 24.66
N GLN A 43 -24.44 6.02 24.60
CA GLN A 43 -24.12 6.90 23.48
C GLN A 43 -23.22 8.06 23.92
N LEU A 44 -22.01 8.08 23.39
CA LEU A 44 -21.11 9.22 23.42
C LEU A 44 -21.58 10.25 22.38
N THR A 45 -21.80 11.50 22.80
CA THR A 45 -22.10 12.64 21.93
C THR A 45 -21.03 13.70 22.09
N VAL A 46 -20.39 14.06 20.97
CA VAL A 46 -19.39 15.13 20.86
C VAL A 46 -19.97 16.25 20.02
N ARG A 47 -20.07 17.46 20.57
CA ARG A 47 -20.56 18.64 19.86
C ARG A 47 -19.37 19.52 19.54
N ALA A 48 -19.08 19.71 18.25
CA ALA A 48 -18.01 20.61 17.82
C ALA A 48 -18.41 22.09 18.04
N ARG A 49 -17.46 23.02 17.87
CA ARG A 49 -17.69 24.47 18.07
C ARG A 49 -18.83 25.06 17.21
N ASP A 50 -19.22 24.41 16.13
CA ASP A 50 -20.35 24.76 15.25
C ASP A 50 -21.67 24.02 15.60
N ASP A 51 -21.76 23.51 16.82
CA ASP A 51 -22.80 22.65 17.40
C ASP A 51 -23.12 21.36 16.63
N LYS A 52 -22.35 21.01 15.59
CA LYS A 52 -22.61 19.80 14.81
C LYS A 52 -22.30 18.55 15.68
N PRO A 53 -23.27 17.64 15.89
CA PRO A 53 -23.10 16.50 16.77
C PRO A 53 -22.50 15.29 16.03
N PHE A 54 -21.33 14.84 16.49
CA PHE A 54 -20.79 13.53 16.22
C PHE A 54 -21.27 12.58 17.33
N ARG A 55 -21.66 11.34 16.99
CA ARG A 55 -22.16 10.37 17.98
C ARG A 55 -21.57 8.99 17.74
N ILE A 56 -21.31 8.27 18.83
CA ILE A 56 -20.86 6.87 18.84
C ILE A 56 -21.72 6.10 19.84
N ALA A 57 -22.33 5.01 19.39
CA ALA A 57 -23.05 4.05 20.23
C ALA A 57 -22.12 2.90 20.63
N PHE A 58 -22.05 2.66 21.93
CA PHE A 58 -21.32 1.55 22.55
C PHE A 58 -22.32 0.52 23.10
N HIS A 59 -22.01 -0.75 22.94
CA HIS A 59 -22.71 -1.86 23.60
C HIS A 59 -21.68 -2.85 24.13
N GLN A 60 -21.68 -3.08 25.44
CA GLN A 60 -20.66 -3.88 26.15
C GLN A 60 -19.21 -3.51 25.77
N GLY A 61 -18.96 -2.23 25.50
CA GLY A 61 -17.65 -1.70 25.08
C GLY A 61 -17.34 -1.76 23.59
N ALA A 62 -18.06 -2.56 22.81
CA ALA A 62 -17.94 -2.58 21.35
C ALA A 62 -18.66 -1.37 20.74
N VAL A 63 -18.11 -0.80 19.67
CA VAL A 63 -18.78 0.26 18.89
C VAL A 63 -19.76 -0.40 17.91
N VAL A 64 -21.04 -0.06 18.01
CA VAL A 64 -22.15 -0.71 17.27
C VAL A 64 -22.97 0.26 16.39
N GLY A 65 -22.60 1.53 16.39
CA GLY A 65 -23.19 2.57 15.55
C GLY A 65 -22.44 3.89 15.68
N ALA A 66 -22.42 4.72 14.63
CA ALA A 66 -21.83 6.06 14.69
C ALA A 66 -22.44 6.98 13.63
N THR A 67 -22.53 8.28 13.94
CA THR A 67 -22.99 9.33 13.01
C THR A 67 -22.00 10.47 12.93
N SER A 68 -21.66 10.88 11.72
CA SER A 68 -20.85 12.07 11.42
C SER A 68 -21.69 13.07 10.61
N PRO A 69 -21.66 14.38 10.93
CA PRO A 69 -22.35 15.43 10.19
C PRO A 69 -21.61 15.85 8.90
N LEU A 70 -20.49 15.21 8.56
CA LEU A 70 -19.64 15.61 7.43
C LEU A 70 -19.98 14.83 6.16
N VAL A 71 -20.11 15.54 5.03
CA VAL A 71 -20.45 14.96 3.71
C VAL A 71 -19.44 13.89 3.24
N VAL A 72 -18.18 13.97 3.70
CA VAL A 72 -17.14 12.94 3.44
C VAL A 72 -17.42 11.59 4.09
N ASP A 73 -18.30 11.53 5.09
CA ASP A 73 -18.71 10.32 5.81
C ASP A 73 -20.15 9.87 5.47
N SER A 74 -20.73 10.43 4.40
CA SER A 74 -21.95 9.89 3.78
C SER A 74 -21.70 8.47 3.26
N VAL A 75 -22.63 7.54 3.47
CA VAL A 75 -22.40 6.12 3.08
C VAL A 75 -22.10 5.99 1.59
N ALA A 76 -22.65 6.86 0.72
CA ALA A 76 -22.31 6.93 -0.70
C ALA A 76 -20.82 7.18 -0.98
N ARG A 77 -20.14 8.07 -0.21
CA ARG A 77 -18.69 8.31 -0.36
C ARG A 77 -17.84 7.23 0.30
N ILE A 78 -18.33 6.61 1.37
CA ILE A 78 -17.66 5.47 2.01
C ILE A 78 -17.71 4.24 1.08
N ALA A 79 -18.82 4.04 0.37
CA ALA A 79 -18.96 3.02 -0.67
C ALA A 79 -18.06 3.29 -1.89
N LEU A 80 -17.96 4.55 -2.35
CA LEU A 80 -17.07 4.94 -3.45
C LEU A 80 -15.60 4.62 -3.12
N THR A 81 -15.13 5.03 -1.94
CA THR A 81 -13.75 4.75 -1.48
C THR A 81 -13.54 3.29 -1.06
N GLY A 82 -14.61 2.51 -0.93
CA GLY A 82 -14.59 1.05 -0.79
C GLY A 82 -14.67 0.31 -2.13
N HIS A 83 -14.72 1.02 -3.26
CA HIS A 83 -14.91 0.47 -4.62
C HIS A 83 -16.21 -0.34 -4.80
N LEU A 84 -17.23 -0.06 -3.98
CA LEU A 84 -18.54 -0.71 -4.05
C LEU A 84 -19.53 0.02 -4.98
N VAL A 85 -19.26 1.29 -5.31
CA VAL A 85 -20.05 2.10 -6.25
C VAL A 85 -19.14 2.96 -7.12
N THR A 86 -19.60 3.31 -8.33
CA THR A 86 -18.89 4.22 -9.23
C THR A 86 -19.14 5.69 -8.87
N SER A 87 -18.26 6.58 -9.35
CA SER A 87 -18.45 8.04 -9.21
C SER A 87 -19.77 8.54 -9.84
N SER A 88 -20.22 7.92 -10.93
CA SER A 88 -21.50 8.24 -11.58
C SER A 88 -22.73 7.82 -10.75
N GLN A 89 -22.64 6.76 -9.94
CA GLN A 89 -23.74 6.34 -9.07
C GLN A 89 -23.92 7.24 -7.84
N VAL A 90 -22.86 7.88 -7.33
CA VAL A 90 -22.90 8.65 -6.06
C VAL A 90 -23.96 9.75 -6.04
N VAL A 91 -24.19 10.45 -7.16
CA VAL A 91 -25.20 11.54 -7.22
C VAL A 91 -26.63 11.00 -7.11
N GLU A 92 -26.93 9.89 -7.77
CA GLU A 92 -28.23 9.22 -7.70
C GLU A 92 -28.45 8.57 -6.32
N ILE A 93 -27.41 7.96 -5.74
CA ILE A 93 -27.47 7.41 -4.38
C ILE A 93 -27.72 8.52 -3.36
N ALA A 94 -27.03 9.66 -3.46
CA ALA A 94 -27.25 10.81 -2.58
C ALA A 94 -28.68 11.37 -2.69
N ARG A 95 -29.25 11.41 -3.90
CA ARG A 95 -30.66 11.77 -4.13
C ARG A 95 -31.62 10.79 -3.44
N ARG A 96 -31.39 9.48 -3.53
CA ARG A 96 -32.21 8.46 -2.86
C ARG A 96 -32.14 8.53 -1.35
N LEU A 97 -30.95 8.77 -0.78
CA LEU A 97 -30.76 8.98 0.64
C LEU A 97 -31.53 10.22 1.13
N ALA A 98 -31.46 11.33 0.41
CA ALA A 98 -32.21 12.55 0.74
C ALA A 98 -33.74 12.39 0.62
N ALA A 99 -34.21 11.49 -0.24
CA ALA A 99 -35.63 11.18 -0.42
C ALA A 99 -36.20 10.17 0.59
N ALA A 100 -35.35 9.54 1.42
CA ALA A 100 -35.74 8.48 2.35
C ALA A 100 -34.95 8.56 3.68
N PRO A 101 -35.06 9.66 4.44
CA PRO A 101 -34.23 9.92 5.63
C PRO A 101 -34.42 8.91 6.76
N ASP A 102 -35.60 8.28 6.86
CA ASP A 102 -35.93 7.30 7.90
C ASP A 102 -35.47 5.87 7.55
N ARG A 103 -34.85 5.66 6.38
CA ARG A 103 -34.30 4.35 5.98
C ARG A 103 -32.83 4.21 6.36
N ASP A 104 -32.41 2.99 6.67
CA ASP A 104 -31.00 2.64 6.84
C ASP A 104 -30.19 3.02 5.58
N GLU A 105 -29.25 3.97 5.73
CA GLU A 105 -28.44 4.50 4.62
C GLU A 105 -27.75 3.37 3.83
N VAL A 106 -27.26 2.36 4.54
CA VAL A 106 -26.52 1.23 3.93
C VAL A 106 -27.44 0.39 3.04
N SER A 107 -28.67 0.11 3.46
CA SER A 107 -29.67 -0.59 2.65
C SER A 107 -30.06 0.19 1.39
N VAL A 108 -30.18 1.53 1.48
CA VAL A 108 -30.46 2.37 0.30
C VAL A 108 -29.30 2.34 -0.70
N VAL A 109 -28.04 2.33 -0.24
CA VAL A 109 -26.87 2.13 -1.12
C VAL A 109 -26.86 0.70 -1.70
N ALA A 110 -27.18 -0.31 -0.89
CA ALA A 110 -27.20 -1.71 -1.29
C ALA A 110 -28.21 -1.98 -2.42
N GLU A 111 -29.44 -1.45 -2.31
CA GLU A 111 -30.47 -1.54 -3.34
C GLU A 111 -30.07 -0.80 -4.63
N ALA A 112 -29.50 0.40 -4.50
CA ALA A 112 -29.12 1.22 -5.65
C ALA A 112 -27.93 0.64 -6.44
N ALA A 113 -27.01 -0.05 -5.77
CA ALA A 113 -25.81 -0.63 -6.37
C ALA A 113 -25.87 -2.16 -6.57
N LYS A 114 -26.93 -2.83 -6.07
CA LYS A 114 -27.11 -4.30 -6.08
C LYS A 114 -25.96 -5.04 -5.36
N LEU A 115 -25.63 -4.58 -4.16
CA LEU A 115 -24.55 -5.17 -3.35
C LEU A 115 -24.90 -6.56 -2.81
N LEU A 116 -23.90 -7.44 -2.75
CA LEU A 116 -24.00 -8.75 -2.11
C LEU A 116 -23.97 -8.62 -0.57
N PRO A 117 -24.52 -9.57 0.21
CA PRO A 117 -24.57 -9.50 1.68
C PRO A 117 -23.21 -9.18 2.34
N GLU A 118 -22.13 -9.80 1.86
CA GLU A 118 -20.77 -9.61 2.38
C GLU A 118 -20.24 -8.19 2.08
N GLN A 119 -20.69 -7.58 0.98
CA GLN A 119 -20.39 -6.20 0.62
C GLN A 119 -21.19 -5.21 1.48
N ILE A 120 -22.44 -5.55 1.82
CA ILE A 120 -23.30 -4.78 2.72
C ILE A 120 -22.68 -4.72 4.12
N ASP A 121 -22.28 -5.86 4.68
CA ASP A 121 -21.62 -5.94 5.99
C ASP A 121 -20.29 -5.20 6.01
N ARG A 122 -19.48 -5.35 4.95
CA ARG A 122 -18.20 -4.64 4.81
C ARG A 122 -18.40 -3.13 4.71
N LEU A 123 -19.42 -2.67 3.98
CA LEU A 123 -19.79 -1.25 3.91
C LEU A 123 -20.26 -0.72 5.27
N ARG A 124 -21.10 -1.49 5.97
CA ARG A 124 -21.67 -1.14 7.27
C ARG A 124 -20.58 -0.97 8.33
N ARG A 125 -19.70 -1.95 8.49
CA ARG A 125 -18.57 -1.87 9.43
C ARG A 125 -17.62 -0.72 9.06
N ARG A 126 -17.26 -0.55 7.78
CA ARG A 126 -16.43 0.58 7.31
C ARG A 126 -17.09 1.93 7.60
N ALA A 127 -18.42 2.05 7.45
CA ALA A 127 -19.15 3.28 7.74
C ALA A 127 -19.16 3.63 9.23
N ILE A 128 -19.44 2.66 10.11
CA ILE A 128 -19.40 2.86 11.56
C ILE A 128 -17.97 3.22 12.01
N LEU A 129 -16.96 2.45 11.58
CA LEU A 129 -15.55 2.68 11.91
C LEU A 129 -15.07 4.08 11.47
N GLN A 130 -15.33 4.48 10.22
CA GLN A 130 -14.92 5.80 9.71
C GLN A 130 -15.65 6.96 10.44
N ARG A 131 -16.95 6.81 10.71
CA ARG A 131 -17.75 7.83 11.42
C ARG A 131 -17.32 7.98 12.88
N ALA A 132 -17.02 6.87 13.57
CA ALA A 132 -16.50 6.88 14.93
C ALA A 132 -15.10 7.50 14.98
N ALA A 133 -14.20 7.08 14.08
CA ALA A 133 -12.85 7.62 13.95
C ALA A 133 -12.83 9.11 13.58
N ARG A 134 -13.90 9.67 12.99
CA ARG A 134 -14.00 11.10 12.67
C ARG A 134 -14.02 12.00 13.91
N THR A 135 -14.46 11.51 15.08
CA THR A 135 -14.48 12.32 16.33
C THR A 135 -13.11 12.94 16.67
N PHE A 136 -12.01 12.32 16.24
CA PHE A 136 -10.65 12.85 16.38
C PHE A 136 -10.36 14.17 15.65
N CYS A 137 -11.17 14.57 14.66
CA CYS A 137 -11.02 15.87 13.99
C CYS A 137 -11.66 17.04 14.76
N VAL A 138 -12.30 16.78 15.91
CA VAL A 138 -12.88 17.83 16.74
C VAL A 138 -11.78 18.44 17.61
N GLU A 139 -11.25 19.58 17.17
CA GLU A 139 -10.20 20.31 17.90
C GLU A 139 -10.73 21.05 19.14
N THR A 140 -11.98 21.53 19.09
CA THR A 140 -12.70 22.14 20.23
C THR A 140 -14.17 21.74 20.21
N GLY A 141 -14.70 21.38 21.39
CA GLY A 141 -16.07 20.89 21.53
C GLY A 141 -16.38 20.38 22.94
N THR A 142 -17.65 20.11 23.21
CA THR A 142 -18.13 19.48 24.45
C THR A 142 -18.41 18.00 24.26
N VAL A 143 -18.35 17.24 25.35
CA VAL A 143 -18.48 15.77 25.39
C VAL A 143 -19.51 15.41 26.45
N SER A 144 -20.40 14.49 26.10
CA SER A 144 -21.44 13.95 26.97
C SER A 144 -21.64 12.47 26.68
N PHE A 145 -22.00 11.68 27.69
CA PHE A 145 -22.34 10.27 27.55
C PHE A 145 -23.71 10.03 28.21
N ASP A 146 -24.61 9.42 27.47
CA ASP A 146 -25.95 9.02 27.91
C ASP A 146 -26.01 7.49 27.89
N GLU A 147 -26.64 6.84 28.86
CA GLU A 147 -26.82 5.37 28.83
C GLU A 147 -27.86 4.96 27.77
N ARG A 148 -28.72 5.89 27.34
CA ARG A 148 -29.66 5.70 26.24
C ARG A 148 -29.00 5.94 24.89
N ILE A 149 -29.06 4.94 24.02
CA ILE A 149 -28.70 5.07 22.60
C ILE A 149 -29.86 5.70 21.83
N THR A 150 -29.58 6.70 20.99
CA THR A 150 -30.58 7.40 20.15
C THR A 150 -30.27 7.36 18.65
N ILE A 151 -29.08 6.93 18.25
CA ILE A 151 -28.74 6.68 16.84
C ILE A 151 -29.08 5.25 16.43
N ALA A 152 -29.18 5.01 15.12
CA ALA A 152 -29.31 3.66 14.57
C ALA A 152 -28.10 2.79 14.96
N VAL A 153 -28.40 1.63 15.54
CA VAL A 153 -27.46 0.55 15.86
C VAL A 153 -27.69 -0.58 14.86
N THR A 154 -26.65 -1.31 14.44
CA THR A 154 -26.85 -2.58 13.74
C THR A 154 -26.18 -3.74 14.49
N PRO A 155 -26.94 -4.79 14.85
CA PRO A 155 -26.35 -6.04 15.36
C PRO A 155 -25.37 -6.68 14.37
N HIS A 156 -24.41 -7.45 14.86
CA HIS A 156 -23.42 -8.19 14.07
C HIS A 156 -22.46 -7.30 13.26
N SER A 157 -22.31 -6.05 13.68
CA SER A 157 -21.40 -5.04 13.11
C SER A 157 -20.52 -4.38 14.17
N GLU A 158 -20.22 -5.14 15.23
CA GLU A 158 -19.38 -4.75 16.36
C GLU A 158 -17.95 -4.43 15.92
N ILE A 159 -17.40 -3.32 16.42
CA ILE A 159 -16.05 -2.85 16.13
C ILE A 159 -15.30 -2.61 17.45
N ASP A 160 -14.07 -3.11 17.56
CA ASP A 160 -13.22 -2.84 18.72
C ASP A 160 -12.75 -1.37 18.72
N VAL A 161 -12.82 -0.72 19.87
CA VAL A 161 -12.45 0.68 20.02
C VAL A 161 -10.97 0.95 19.67
N ARG A 162 -10.10 -0.05 19.75
CA ARG A 162 -8.69 0.02 19.36
C ARG A 162 -8.50 0.42 17.89
N GLY A 163 -9.19 -0.25 16.96
CA GLY A 163 -9.18 0.10 15.53
C GLY A 163 -9.74 1.50 15.25
N VAL A 164 -10.80 1.90 15.99
CA VAL A 164 -11.36 3.26 15.92
C VAL A 164 -10.34 4.32 16.36
N ILE A 165 -9.64 4.08 17.47
CA ILE A 165 -8.62 4.99 18.01
C ILE A 165 -7.43 5.10 17.05
N TYR A 166 -6.94 3.97 16.54
CA TYR A 166 -5.82 3.95 15.60
C TYR A 166 -6.16 4.66 14.29
N LEU A 167 -7.30 4.36 13.67
CA LEU A 167 -7.75 5.02 12.44
C LEU A 167 -7.99 6.52 12.65
N GLY A 168 -8.53 6.90 13.81
CA GLY A 168 -8.76 8.29 14.21
C GLY A 168 -7.46 9.08 14.37
N ALA A 169 -6.48 8.52 15.09
CA ALA A 169 -5.15 9.10 15.22
C ALA A 169 -4.45 9.23 13.86
N ARG A 170 -4.51 8.18 13.01
CA ARG A 170 -3.87 8.15 11.70
C ARG A 170 -4.48 9.13 10.71
N LEU A 171 -5.81 9.25 10.63
CA LEU A 171 -6.49 10.02 9.58
C LEU A 171 -7.08 11.38 9.99
N ASN A 172 -7.41 11.59 11.27
CA ASN A 172 -8.26 12.70 11.69
C ASN A 172 -7.66 13.64 12.73
N LEU A 173 -6.75 13.15 13.60
CA LEU A 173 -6.09 13.99 14.60
C LEU A 173 -5.05 14.92 13.95
N SER A 174 -5.05 16.23 14.25
CA SER A 174 -4.06 17.16 13.68
C SER A 174 -2.63 16.81 14.12
N GLU A 175 -1.62 17.02 13.26
CA GLU A 175 -0.26 16.52 13.50
C GLU A 175 0.38 17.11 14.76
N GLN A 176 0.13 18.38 15.05
CA GLN A 176 0.54 19.01 16.31
C GLN A 176 -0.08 18.28 17.50
N ARG A 177 -1.41 18.10 17.52
CA ARG A 177 -2.09 17.43 18.63
C ARG A 177 -1.66 15.97 18.79
N LEU A 178 -1.47 15.24 17.70
CA LEU A 178 -0.92 13.87 17.74
C LEU A 178 0.49 13.84 18.36
N THR A 179 1.34 14.82 18.01
CA THR A 179 2.71 14.93 18.55
C THR A 179 2.71 15.30 20.03
N ASP A 180 1.87 16.26 20.43
CA ASP A 180 1.77 16.73 21.81
C ASP A 180 1.10 15.69 22.72
N ASP A 181 0.02 15.04 22.28
CA ASP A 181 -0.61 13.94 23.01
C ASP A 181 0.37 12.75 23.18
N VAL A 182 1.19 12.39 22.17
CA VAL A 182 2.20 11.31 22.30
C VAL A 182 3.28 11.66 23.33
N ARG A 183 3.73 12.91 23.38
CA ARG A 183 4.72 13.39 24.37
C ARG A 183 4.22 13.24 25.81
N LEU A 184 2.92 13.39 26.06
CA LEU A 184 2.33 13.20 27.40
C LEU A 184 2.45 11.75 27.90
N PHE A 185 2.49 10.76 27.01
CA PHE A 185 2.66 9.36 27.41
C PHE A 185 4.13 9.00 27.74
N GLY A 186 5.11 9.71 27.18
CA GLY A 186 6.52 9.57 27.54
C GLY A 186 7.51 9.68 26.38
N SER A 187 8.79 9.45 26.72
CA SER A 187 9.96 9.49 25.83
C SER A 187 10.35 8.10 25.29
N ARG A 188 10.36 7.08 26.16
CA ARG A 188 10.64 5.68 25.82
C ARG A 188 9.51 4.75 26.24
N PHE A 189 9.23 3.77 25.39
CA PHE A 189 8.13 2.82 25.51
C PHE A 189 8.61 1.38 25.30
N VAL A 190 8.02 0.45 26.05
CA VAL A 190 8.17 -1.00 25.86
C VAL A 190 6.80 -1.64 25.70
N MET A 191 6.67 -2.68 24.87
CA MET A 191 5.43 -3.46 24.77
C MET A 191 5.17 -4.20 26.09
N LYS A 192 3.91 -4.29 26.51
CA LYS A 192 3.52 -5.16 27.63
C LYS A 192 3.22 -6.57 27.14
N ALA A 193 3.68 -7.60 27.85
CA ALA A 193 3.53 -8.99 27.42
C ALA A 193 2.05 -9.40 27.27
N GLU A 194 1.17 -8.93 28.16
CA GLU A 194 -0.27 -9.15 28.12
C GLU A 194 -1.00 -8.41 26.98
N ALA A 195 -0.33 -7.48 26.28
CA ALA A 195 -0.93 -6.72 25.19
C ALA A 195 -0.89 -7.46 23.85
N HIS A 196 0.07 -8.37 23.61
CA HIS A 196 0.23 -9.06 22.33
C HIS A 196 -1.06 -9.72 21.79
N PRO A 197 -1.85 -10.46 22.60
CA PRO A 197 -3.12 -11.05 22.13
C PRO A 197 -4.18 -10.02 21.71
N THR A 198 -3.98 -8.74 22.04
CA THR A 198 -4.88 -7.65 21.66
C THR A 198 -4.43 -6.85 20.44
N LEU A 199 -3.21 -7.08 19.91
CA LEU A 199 -2.67 -6.35 18.75
C LEU A 199 -3.55 -6.49 17.50
N ALA A 200 -4.12 -7.69 17.29
CA ALA A 200 -5.04 -7.96 16.17
C ALA A 200 -6.32 -7.10 16.18
N ARG A 201 -6.68 -6.48 17.31
CA ARG A 201 -7.86 -5.61 17.45
C ARG A 201 -7.61 -4.15 17.06
N PHE A 202 -6.37 -3.78 16.73
CA PHE A 202 -6.01 -2.44 16.24
C PHE A 202 -6.10 -2.31 14.71
N ASP A 203 -6.43 -3.38 13.98
CA ASP A 203 -6.40 -3.45 12.50
C ASP A 203 -5.03 -3.07 11.88
N PHE A 204 -3.93 -3.37 12.60
CA PHE A 204 -2.57 -3.17 12.10
C PHE A 204 -2.26 -4.09 10.91
N THR A 205 -1.51 -3.55 9.93
CA THR A 205 -1.03 -4.27 8.76
C THR A 205 0.47 -4.54 8.87
N THR A 206 1.05 -5.23 7.88
CA THR A 206 2.50 -5.47 7.78
C THR A 206 3.35 -4.20 7.77
N ILE A 207 2.77 -3.02 7.51
CA ILE A 207 3.44 -1.71 7.60
C ILE A 207 3.70 -1.33 9.07
N GLU A 208 2.80 -1.70 9.99
CA GLU A 208 2.85 -1.27 11.37
C GLU A 208 3.62 -2.24 12.30
N TYR A 209 3.74 -3.52 11.93
CA TYR A 209 4.45 -4.54 12.73
C TYR A 209 5.92 -4.25 13.07
N PRO A 210 6.76 -3.63 12.21
CA PRO A 210 8.14 -3.28 12.58
C PRO A 210 8.22 -2.33 13.79
N ILE A 211 7.21 -1.48 14.00
CA ILE A 211 7.10 -0.61 15.17
C ILE A 211 6.80 -1.42 16.43
N VAL A 212 5.94 -2.45 16.32
CA VAL A 212 5.62 -3.39 17.40
C VAL A 212 6.90 -4.13 17.82
N GLU A 213 7.64 -4.71 16.88
CA GLU A 213 8.91 -5.39 17.17
C GLU A 213 9.96 -4.45 17.81
N ALA A 214 9.98 -3.17 17.44
CA ALA A 214 10.86 -2.19 18.06
C ALA A 214 10.44 -1.87 19.51
N LEU A 215 9.13 -1.86 19.79
CA LEU A 215 8.58 -1.70 21.15
C LEU A 215 8.85 -2.91 22.04
N ASP A 216 8.85 -4.13 21.50
CA ASP A 216 9.21 -5.34 22.25
C ASP A 216 10.65 -5.27 22.79
N ARG A 217 11.52 -4.50 22.14
CA ARG A 217 12.92 -4.25 22.53
C ARG A 217 13.13 -2.98 23.37
N GLY A 218 12.09 -2.16 23.58
CA GLY A 218 12.13 -0.93 24.38
C GLY A 218 12.76 0.27 23.64
N THR A 219 11.94 1.05 22.94
CA THR A 219 12.39 2.10 22.00
C THR A 219 11.76 3.47 22.27
N SER A 220 12.11 4.48 21.46
CA SER A 220 11.52 5.82 21.46
C SER A 220 11.00 6.19 20.07
N LEU A 221 10.10 7.18 19.98
CA LEU A 221 9.60 7.65 18.69
C LEU A 221 10.72 8.09 17.72
N PRO A 222 11.76 8.86 18.14
CA PRO A 222 12.85 9.24 17.24
C PRO A 222 13.70 8.05 16.78
N GLU A 223 13.84 6.99 17.58
CA GLU A 223 14.53 5.75 17.16
C GLU A 223 13.71 5.00 16.09
N ILE A 224 12.39 4.90 16.27
CA ILE A 224 11.48 4.30 15.28
C ILE A 224 11.56 5.08 13.95
N GLU A 225 11.44 6.40 14.00
CA GLU A 225 11.52 7.27 12.80
C GLU A 225 12.91 7.24 12.14
N ALA A 226 13.99 7.04 12.91
CA ALA A 226 15.35 6.95 12.37
C ALA A 226 15.66 5.59 11.72
N ALA A 227 15.11 4.50 12.28
CA ALA A 227 15.33 3.12 11.83
C ALA A 227 14.41 2.72 10.67
N HIS A 228 13.12 3.11 10.71
CA HIS A 228 12.09 2.70 9.76
C HIS A 228 11.69 3.86 8.84
N ARG A 229 12.65 4.37 8.06
CA ARG A 229 12.48 5.55 7.18
C ARG A 229 11.53 5.33 5.99
N ASP A 230 11.14 4.09 5.75
CA ASP A 230 10.14 3.65 4.80
C ASP A 230 8.71 3.75 5.35
N ILE A 231 8.56 3.80 6.68
CA ILE A 231 7.29 4.08 7.37
C ILE A 231 7.09 5.59 7.48
N ASP A 232 5.88 6.04 7.13
CA ASP A 232 5.45 7.42 7.36
C ASP A 232 5.52 7.80 8.87
N PRO A 233 6.21 8.87 9.28
CA PRO A 233 6.33 9.27 10.68
C PRO A 233 4.99 9.48 11.38
N ARG A 234 3.96 9.95 10.66
CA ARG A 234 2.61 10.11 11.22
C ARG A 234 1.96 8.75 11.54
N THR A 235 2.21 7.73 10.73
CA THR A 235 1.80 6.34 10.99
C THR A 235 2.51 5.78 12.23
N ALA A 236 3.82 6.02 12.40
CA ALA A 236 4.55 5.63 13.61
C ALA A 236 3.98 6.29 14.89
N ARG A 237 3.70 7.60 14.82
CA ARG A 237 3.05 8.36 15.91
C ARG A 237 1.65 7.84 16.21
N ALA A 238 0.86 7.48 15.19
CA ALA A 238 -0.49 6.93 15.36
C ALA A 238 -0.50 5.53 16.00
N VAL A 239 0.49 4.68 15.69
CA VAL A 239 0.66 3.37 16.36
C VAL A 239 1.00 3.56 17.84
N LEU A 240 1.99 4.40 18.18
CA LEU A 240 2.32 4.71 19.58
C LEU A 240 1.14 5.32 20.33
N TYR A 241 0.42 6.27 19.72
CA TYR A 241 -0.77 6.88 20.30
C TYR A 241 -1.84 5.83 20.63
N ALA A 242 -2.17 4.95 19.69
CA ALA A 242 -3.20 3.93 19.88
C ALA A 242 -2.79 2.93 20.97
N LEU A 243 -1.54 2.46 20.96
CA LEU A 243 -1.02 1.55 21.98
C LEU A 243 -0.98 2.20 23.37
N ALA A 244 -0.53 3.45 23.49
CA ALA A 244 -0.42 4.14 24.77
C ALA A 244 -1.81 4.50 25.36
N THR A 245 -2.73 5.02 24.55
CA THR A 245 -4.12 5.30 24.98
C THR A 245 -4.87 4.03 25.39
N CYS A 246 -4.57 2.89 24.76
CA CYS A 246 -5.09 1.58 25.14
C CYS A 246 -4.26 0.88 26.22
N GLU A 247 -3.24 1.52 26.80
CA GLU A 247 -2.34 1.00 27.85
C GLU A 247 -1.59 -0.29 27.48
N ALA A 248 -1.39 -0.55 26.17
CA ALA A 248 -0.70 -1.71 25.62
C ALA A 248 0.84 -1.60 25.72
N VAL A 249 1.38 -0.39 25.89
CA VAL A 249 2.79 -0.12 26.15
C VAL A 249 2.98 0.42 27.57
N ALA A 250 4.14 0.16 28.16
CA ALA A 250 4.62 0.78 29.39
C ALA A 250 5.72 1.80 29.10
N ARG A 251 5.88 2.81 29.96
CA ARG A 251 6.94 3.83 29.87
C ARG A 251 8.20 3.33 30.60
N ILE A 252 9.38 3.52 29.99
CA ILE A 252 10.67 3.07 30.58
C ILE A 252 11.30 4.14 31.49
N ASP A 253 11.17 5.43 31.14
CA ASP A 253 11.83 6.53 31.86
C ASP A 253 10.95 7.08 32.99
N SER A 254 11.50 7.27 34.20
CA SER A 254 10.72 7.68 35.37
C SER A 254 10.50 9.20 35.50
N GLY A 255 9.29 9.65 35.17
CA GLY A 255 8.68 10.91 35.66
C GLY A 255 8.63 12.10 34.67
N PRO A 256 7.67 13.04 34.84
CA PRO A 256 6.48 13.00 35.70
C PRO A 256 5.27 12.36 35.00
N ILE A 257 4.18 12.20 35.75
CA ILE A 257 2.82 11.85 35.28
C ILE A 257 1.83 12.65 36.16
N GLU A 258 0.87 13.33 35.55
CA GLU A 258 -0.41 13.72 36.17
C GLU A 258 -1.39 14.13 35.06
N ILE A 259 -2.58 13.48 34.97
CA ILE A 259 -3.63 13.91 34.03
C ILE A 259 -4.66 14.76 34.79
N ALA A 260 -4.31 16.03 34.99
CA ALA A 260 -5.26 17.08 35.32
C ALA A 260 -5.90 17.62 34.02
N ALA A 261 -7.15 18.07 34.09
CA ALA A 261 -7.84 18.64 32.93
C ALA A 261 -7.15 19.92 32.43
N ARG A 262 -7.11 20.10 31.11
CA ARG A 262 -6.49 21.27 30.46
C ARG A 262 -7.14 22.57 30.95
N PRO A 263 -6.39 23.53 31.52
CA PRO A 263 -6.97 24.77 32.01
C PRO A 263 -7.58 25.59 30.85
N PRO A 264 -8.70 26.29 31.07
CA PRO A 264 -9.41 27.00 30.01
C PRO A 264 -8.52 28.10 29.43
N THR A 265 -8.35 28.08 28.10
CA THR A 265 -7.66 29.16 27.38
C THR A 265 -8.56 30.39 27.35
N VAL A 266 -8.44 31.25 28.36
CA VAL A 266 -9.08 32.57 28.39
C VAL A 266 -8.58 33.36 27.19
N ALA A 267 -9.49 33.73 26.29
CA ALA A 267 -9.17 34.64 25.21
C ALA A 267 -8.88 36.03 25.79
N GLN A 268 -7.67 36.55 25.57
CA GLN A 268 -7.34 37.96 25.83
C GLN A 268 -7.05 38.65 24.51
N GLU A 269 -7.80 39.73 24.26
CA GLU A 269 -7.61 40.62 23.12
C GLU A 269 -6.37 41.51 23.32
N PRO A 270 -5.71 41.96 22.25
CA PRO A 270 -4.45 42.70 22.34
C PRO A 270 -4.67 44.16 22.78
N THR A 271 -4.65 44.42 24.09
CA THR A 271 -4.70 45.78 24.64
C THR A 271 -3.29 46.33 24.88
N VAL A 272 -2.92 47.37 24.12
CA VAL A 272 -1.65 48.09 24.26
C VAL A 272 -1.74 49.15 25.36
N SER A 273 -0.73 49.24 26.23
CA SER A 273 -0.42 50.44 27.02
C SER A 273 1.06 50.51 27.41
N ARG A 274 1.53 51.69 27.81
CA ARG A 274 2.96 52.07 27.81
C ARG A 274 3.57 52.21 29.22
N THR A 275 4.90 52.32 29.21
CA THR A 275 5.87 52.80 30.23
C THR A 275 5.44 54.07 31.02
N PRO A 276 6.12 54.50 32.13
CA PRO A 276 7.54 54.23 32.50
C PRO A 276 7.87 54.00 34.02
N THR A 277 9.14 53.71 34.35
CA THR A 277 10.02 54.60 35.19
C THR A 277 11.47 54.08 35.39
N LEU A 278 12.44 54.93 35.00
CA LEU A 278 13.65 55.37 35.72
C LEU A 278 14.52 54.39 36.56
N ARG A 279 15.76 54.16 36.11
CA ARG A 279 16.99 54.81 36.66
C ARG A 279 18.22 54.58 35.76
N ASP A 280 19.19 55.48 35.87
CA ASP A 280 20.39 55.70 35.03
C ASP A 280 21.37 56.58 35.86
N PRO A 281 22.64 56.88 35.50
CA PRO A 281 23.51 56.34 34.45
C PRO A 281 24.96 56.00 34.93
N THR A 282 25.85 55.64 33.99
CA THR A 282 27.24 56.16 33.95
C THR A 282 27.69 56.27 32.49
N VAL A 283 28.52 57.27 32.15
CA VAL A 283 28.67 57.80 30.78
C VAL A 283 30.13 57.72 30.28
N THR A 284 30.31 57.39 28.99
CA THR A 284 31.38 57.96 28.13
C THR A 284 30.83 58.15 26.69
N ARG A 285 31.28 59.21 25.98
CA ARG A 285 30.81 59.66 24.65
C ARG A 285 31.55 58.93 23.49
N LEU A 286 30.95 58.69 22.31
CA LEU A 286 30.64 59.62 21.18
C LEU A 286 31.89 60.39 20.65
N PRO A 287 32.09 60.58 19.32
CA PRO A 287 31.06 61.07 18.39
C PRO A 287 30.90 60.36 17.03
N THR A 288 29.73 60.56 16.40
CA THR A 288 29.46 60.36 14.95
C THR A 288 29.49 61.71 14.21
N PRO A 289 29.52 61.73 12.86
CA PRO A 289 28.31 62.23 12.17
C PRO A 289 28.03 61.69 10.74
N ARG A 290 26.74 61.33 10.51
CA ARG A 290 25.86 61.64 9.35
C ARG A 290 26.17 61.17 7.91
N GLU A 291 25.13 60.66 7.26
CA GLU A 291 24.93 60.60 5.78
C GLU A 291 24.63 62.01 5.20
N PRO A 292 24.66 62.25 3.86
CA PRO A 292 23.44 62.02 3.05
C PRO A 292 23.60 61.73 1.52
N THR A 293 22.54 61.18 0.92
CA THR A 293 22.03 61.30 -0.49
C THR A 293 22.95 61.36 -1.74
N MET A 294 22.64 60.47 -2.69
CA MET A 294 22.64 60.63 -4.17
C MET A 294 23.88 61.16 -4.92
N SER A 295 24.46 60.33 -5.82
CA SER A 295 24.48 60.61 -7.28
C SER A 295 25.12 59.52 -8.17
N ARG A 296 24.43 59.24 -9.29
CA ARG A 296 24.92 59.07 -10.68
C ARG A 296 26.20 58.24 -10.99
N ALA A 297 26.06 57.26 -11.89
CA ALA A 297 27.17 56.50 -12.49
C ALA A 297 28.07 57.33 -13.42
N PRO A 298 29.31 56.87 -13.64
CA PRO A 298 29.79 56.72 -15.02
C PRO A 298 30.60 55.44 -15.31
N THR A 299 30.39 54.89 -16.52
CA THR A 299 31.32 54.02 -17.26
C THR A 299 31.95 54.83 -18.40
N PRO A 300 32.94 54.30 -19.17
CA PRO A 300 33.96 53.27 -18.88
C PRO A 300 35.41 53.79 -19.14
N ARG A 301 36.45 52.97 -18.94
CA ARG A 301 37.71 53.02 -19.72
C ARG A 301 38.61 51.79 -19.58
N GLU A 302 38.83 51.11 -20.71
CA GLU A 302 40.04 50.35 -21.07
C GLU A 302 41.11 51.36 -21.63
N PRO A 303 42.20 51.06 -22.40
CA PRO A 303 42.60 49.80 -23.08
C PRO A 303 44.12 49.53 -23.29
N THR A 304 44.41 48.56 -24.19
CA THR A 304 45.63 48.39 -25.04
C THR A 304 46.94 47.90 -24.37
N VAL A 305 47.93 47.31 -25.05
CA VAL A 305 48.34 47.12 -26.48
C VAL A 305 49.12 45.76 -26.59
N THR A 306 49.49 45.07 -27.70
CA THR A 306 49.27 44.99 -29.19
C THR A 306 50.00 43.67 -29.68
N ARG A 307 50.09 43.12 -30.92
CA ARG A 307 49.78 43.50 -32.33
C ARG A 307 49.64 42.30 -33.29
N VAL A 308 48.86 42.54 -34.35
CA VAL A 308 48.74 41.95 -35.72
C VAL A 308 50.12 41.68 -36.41
N PRO A 309 50.36 40.59 -37.20
CA PRO A 309 49.88 40.48 -38.61
C PRO A 309 49.47 39.12 -39.23
N THR A 310 48.75 39.22 -40.36
CA THR A 310 48.26 38.24 -41.37
C THR A 310 49.28 38.06 -42.54
N PRO A 311 49.19 37.11 -43.54
CA PRO A 311 47.97 36.76 -44.33
C PRO A 311 47.82 35.41 -45.13
N ARG A 312 46.58 35.19 -45.64
CA ARG A 312 46.16 34.58 -46.95
C ARG A 312 46.16 33.04 -47.21
N GLU A 313 45.63 32.70 -48.40
CA GLU A 313 44.95 31.44 -48.83
C GLU A 313 45.86 30.44 -49.60
N PRO A 314 45.32 29.28 -50.05
CA PRO A 314 45.18 29.07 -51.50
C PRO A 314 43.87 28.37 -51.98
N THR A 315 43.69 28.24 -53.30
CA THR A 315 42.37 28.17 -53.95
C THR A 315 42.26 27.17 -55.13
N VAL A 316 41.28 26.25 -55.09
CA VAL A 316 40.53 25.54 -56.19
C VAL A 316 41.26 24.87 -57.38
N SER A 317 41.00 23.56 -57.62
CA SER A 317 40.80 22.85 -58.93
C SER A 317 41.00 21.32 -58.82
N ARG A 318 40.39 20.40 -59.60
CA ARG A 318 39.22 20.45 -60.52
C ARG A 318 38.64 19.03 -60.80
N THR A 319 37.35 19.01 -61.15
CA THR A 319 36.51 18.00 -61.85
C THR A 319 37.12 16.79 -62.59
N LEU A 320 36.41 15.65 -62.53
CA LEU A 320 35.86 14.93 -63.71
C LEU A 320 34.46 14.35 -63.42
N THR A 321 33.69 14.05 -64.48
CA THR A 321 32.27 13.62 -64.54
C THR A 321 32.07 12.76 -65.83
N PRO A 322 30.85 12.36 -66.26
CA PRO A 322 29.65 11.78 -65.60
C PRO A 322 29.27 10.40 -66.21
N SER A 323 28.13 9.79 -65.80
CA SER A 323 27.26 8.94 -66.66
C SER A 323 25.89 8.63 -66.02
N GLU A 324 24.83 8.61 -66.84
CA GLU A 324 23.45 8.10 -66.57
C GLU A 324 23.16 6.94 -67.58
N PRO A 325 21.92 6.41 -67.83
CA PRO A 325 20.60 6.60 -67.20
C PRO A 325 19.71 5.32 -67.00
N MET A 326 18.62 5.46 -66.21
CA MET A 326 17.31 4.73 -66.30
C MET A 326 17.26 3.17 -66.14
N VAL A 327 16.13 2.48 -65.90
CA VAL A 327 14.76 2.86 -65.42
C VAL A 327 14.49 2.19 -64.02
N SER A 328 13.38 1.56 -63.53
CA SER A 328 12.01 1.21 -63.96
C SER A 328 11.03 1.19 -62.74
N ARG A 329 9.97 0.34 -62.69
CA ARG A 329 8.91 0.33 -61.65
C ARG A 329 8.39 -1.06 -61.20
N VAL A 330 8.14 -1.20 -59.89
CA VAL A 330 6.93 -1.73 -59.16
C VAL A 330 6.16 -2.96 -59.71
N PRO A 331 5.90 -3.99 -58.86
CA PRO A 331 4.50 -4.40 -58.59
C PRO A 331 4.17 -4.91 -57.16
N THR A 332 2.87 -5.03 -56.86
CA THR A 332 2.19 -5.76 -55.76
C THR A 332 0.89 -6.40 -56.34
N PRO A 333 0.01 -7.10 -55.59
CA PRO A 333 0.18 -8.21 -54.61
C PRO A 333 -0.58 -9.50 -55.06
N ARG A 334 -0.54 -10.61 -54.28
CA ARG A 334 -1.55 -11.73 -54.31
C ARG A 334 -1.39 -12.75 -53.17
N GLU A 335 -2.45 -13.53 -52.94
CA GLU A 335 -2.63 -14.61 -51.92
C GLU A 335 -2.81 -15.99 -52.63
N PRO A 336 -3.36 -17.08 -52.04
CA PRO A 336 -3.32 -17.66 -50.67
C PRO A 336 -2.95 -19.18 -50.66
N MET A 337 -2.86 -19.86 -49.49
CA MET A 337 -3.61 -21.12 -49.17
C MET A 337 -3.18 -21.86 -47.87
N VAL A 338 -4.06 -22.79 -47.44
CA VAL A 338 -4.16 -23.48 -46.14
C VAL A 338 -3.18 -24.67 -45.95
N SER A 339 -2.70 -24.86 -44.71
CA SER A 339 -2.43 -26.20 -44.14
C SER A 339 -2.53 -26.18 -42.60
N ARG A 340 -2.61 -27.37 -41.96
CA ARG A 340 -3.27 -27.56 -40.64
C ARG A 340 -2.34 -27.97 -39.47
N THR A 341 -2.87 -27.73 -38.26
CA THR A 341 -2.64 -28.48 -37.00
C THR A 341 -1.30 -28.28 -36.24
N PRO A 342 -1.26 -28.52 -34.90
CA PRO A 342 -0.38 -27.77 -33.99
C PRO A 342 0.81 -28.56 -33.42
N THR A 343 1.80 -27.81 -32.90
CA THR A 343 2.93 -28.33 -32.12
C THR A 343 2.90 -27.73 -30.71
N ALA A 344 2.81 -28.56 -29.67
CA ALA A 344 2.91 -28.13 -28.28
C ALA A 344 4.38 -27.89 -27.86
N PRO A 345 4.66 -26.95 -26.93
CA PRO A 345 6.01 -26.72 -26.43
C PRO A 345 6.48 -27.89 -25.54
N ARG A 346 7.77 -28.25 -25.66
CA ARG A 346 8.42 -29.30 -24.87
C ARG A 346 8.55 -28.91 -23.40
N ILE A 347 8.06 -29.74 -22.49
CA ILE A 347 8.58 -29.80 -21.12
C ILE A 347 9.95 -30.48 -21.17
N SER A 348 10.98 -29.86 -20.61
CA SER A 348 12.35 -30.39 -20.60
C SER A 348 12.76 -30.92 -19.22
N ARG A 349 13.36 -32.11 -19.25
CA ARG A 349 14.29 -32.64 -18.23
C ARG A 349 13.70 -33.08 -16.89
N VAL A 350 13.04 -34.24 -16.93
CA VAL A 350 13.09 -35.22 -15.83
C VAL A 350 14.55 -35.56 -15.51
N VAL A 351 14.87 -35.75 -14.23
CA VAL A 351 16.11 -36.40 -13.77
C VAL A 351 15.79 -37.86 -13.44
N THR A 352 16.68 -38.76 -13.84
CA THR A 352 16.42 -40.20 -13.87
C THR A 352 16.53 -40.85 -12.49
N GLU A 353 15.51 -41.63 -12.11
CA GLU A 353 15.70 -42.80 -11.25
C GLU A 353 15.43 -44.09 -12.04
N GLN A 354 16.10 -45.17 -11.66
CA GLN A 354 16.28 -46.34 -12.52
C GLN A 354 15.15 -47.36 -12.34
N PHE A 355 14.53 -47.77 -13.45
CA PHE A 355 13.62 -48.91 -13.46
C PHE A 355 14.41 -50.20 -13.15
N THR A 356 14.15 -50.80 -11.99
CA THR A 356 14.77 -52.07 -11.59
C THR A 356 13.78 -53.21 -11.75
N GLU A 357 14.11 -54.16 -12.62
CA GLU A 357 13.32 -55.38 -12.81
C GLU A 357 13.39 -56.26 -11.58
N ARG A 358 12.40 -56.12 -10.69
CA ARG A 358 12.14 -57.06 -9.60
C ARG A 358 10.68 -57.43 -9.58
N THR A 359 10.39 -58.65 -10.04
CA THR A 359 9.08 -59.30 -9.94
C THR A 359 8.57 -59.20 -8.50
N THR A 360 7.50 -58.42 -8.29
CA THR A 360 6.99 -58.12 -6.96
C THR A 360 6.49 -59.39 -6.27
N THR A 361 7.27 -59.94 -5.35
CA THR A 361 6.82 -61.01 -4.46
C THR A 361 5.66 -60.46 -3.60
N LEU A 362 4.48 -61.04 -3.78
CA LEU A 362 3.26 -60.63 -3.08
C LEU A 362 3.44 -60.87 -1.57
N ARG A 363 3.68 -59.80 -0.80
CA ARG A 363 3.66 -59.87 0.67
C ARG A 363 2.24 -60.26 1.13
N PRO A 364 2.08 -61.28 1.99
CA PRO A 364 0.83 -62.03 2.14
C PRO A 364 -0.15 -61.39 3.15
N ASN A 365 -0.55 -60.14 2.93
CA ASN A 365 -1.61 -59.47 3.69
C ASN A 365 -2.46 -58.59 2.76
N ALA A 366 -3.18 -59.22 1.85
CA ALA A 366 -4.28 -58.57 1.14
C ALA A 366 -5.56 -58.74 1.97
N LEU A 367 -6.12 -57.63 2.45
CA LEU A 367 -7.40 -57.60 3.17
C LEU A 367 -8.50 -58.30 2.35
N THR A 368 -9.34 -59.12 2.99
CA THR A 368 -10.44 -59.79 2.29
C THR A 368 -11.52 -58.77 1.90
N ALA A 369 -12.44 -59.15 1.00
CA ALA A 369 -13.55 -58.28 0.63
C ALA A 369 -14.43 -57.89 1.85
N ARG A 370 -14.50 -58.73 2.89
CA ARG A 370 -15.17 -58.42 4.16
C ARG A 370 -14.42 -57.34 4.95
N ASP A 371 -13.11 -57.45 5.01
CA ASP A 371 -12.27 -56.51 5.78
C ASP A 371 -12.17 -55.15 5.09
N VAL A 372 -12.15 -55.12 3.76
CA VAL A 372 -12.21 -53.87 2.98
C VAL A 372 -13.57 -53.18 3.16
N LYS A 373 -14.69 -53.92 3.12
CA LYS A 373 -16.03 -53.36 3.45
C LYS A 373 -16.07 -52.81 4.88
N ALA A 374 -15.52 -53.54 5.86
CA ALA A 374 -15.46 -53.09 7.25
C ALA A 374 -14.58 -51.82 7.42
N LEU A 375 -13.45 -51.74 6.70
CA LEU A 375 -12.58 -50.57 6.68
C LEU A 375 -13.28 -49.34 6.08
N ILE A 376 -14.00 -49.50 4.97
CA ILE A 376 -14.79 -48.43 4.35
C ILE A 376 -15.84 -47.92 5.35
N ALA A 377 -16.65 -48.81 5.92
CA ALA A 377 -17.69 -48.45 6.88
C ALA A 377 -17.12 -47.76 8.14
N GLN A 378 -16.02 -48.29 8.71
CA GLN A 378 -15.35 -47.71 9.87
C GLN A 378 -14.84 -46.29 9.59
N ARG A 379 -14.21 -46.07 8.42
CA ARG A 379 -13.61 -44.77 8.08
C ARG A 379 -14.66 -43.75 7.61
N CYS A 380 -15.73 -44.17 6.95
CA CYS A 380 -16.88 -43.29 6.70
C CYS A 380 -17.54 -42.85 8.01
N ALA A 381 -17.74 -43.75 8.97
CA ALA A 381 -18.24 -43.40 10.29
C ALA A 381 -17.30 -42.46 11.11
N LEU A 382 -16.04 -42.30 10.71
CA LEU A 382 -15.13 -41.26 11.22
C LEU A 382 -15.33 -39.92 10.50
N ILE A 383 -15.52 -39.93 9.17
CA ILE A 383 -15.87 -38.74 8.37
C ILE A 383 -17.19 -38.12 8.87
N ASP A 384 -18.21 -38.94 9.13
CA ASP A 384 -19.52 -38.50 9.61
C ASP A 384 -19.48 -37.93 11.06
N ARG A 385 -18.39 -38.19 11.80
CA ARG A 385 -18.12 -37.57 13.12
C ARG A 385 -17.25 -36.31 13.02
N GLY A 386 -16.77 -35.95 11.84
CA GLY A 386 -15.90 -34.80 11.63
C GLY A 386 -14.52 -34.91 12.29
N VAL A 387 -13.95 -36.13 12.39
CA VAL A 387 -12.62 -36.30 13.00
C VAL A 387 -11.51 -35.66 12.18
N ASP A 388 -10.37 -35.44 12.81
CA ASP A 388 -9.19 -34.82 12.19
C ASP A 388 -8.53 -35.69 11.11
N HIS A 389 -7.74 -35.06 10.24
CA HIS A 389 -7.09 -35.69 9.09
C HIS A 389 -6.00 -36.71 9.48
N PHE A 390 -5.41 -36.65 10.69
CA PHE A 390 -4.49 -37.70 11.17
C PHE A 390 -5.28 -38.93 11.62
N THR A 391 -6.32 -38.76 12.45
CA THR A 391 -7.23 -39.84 12.86
C THR A 391 -7.91 -40.49 11.65
N LEU A 392 -8.29 -39.72 10.63
CA LEU A 392 -8.85 -40.23 9.38
C LEU A 392 -7.88 -41.15 8.62
N LEU A 393 -6.57 -40.86 8.64
CA LEU A 393 -5.52 -41.75 8.11
C LEU A 393 -5.16 -42.89 9.08
N GLY A 394 -5.46 -42.75 10.37
CA GLY A 394 -5.08 -43.71 11.42
C GLY A 394 -3.67 -43.48 11.95
N LEU A 395 -3.29 -42.21 12.09
CA LEU A 395 -2.01 -41.76 12.60
C LEU A 395 -2.23 -40.83 13.81
N ASP A 396 -1.24 -40.75 14.70
CA ASP A 396 -1.24 -39.78 15.78
C ASP A 396 -1.10 -38.33 15.26
N VAL A 397 -1.69 -37.38 15.99
CA VAL A 397 -1.61 -35.95 15.64
C VAL A 397 -0.14 -35.49 15.67
N GLY A 398 0.37 -35.07 14.51
CA GLY A 398 1.77 -34.68 14.33
C GLY A 398 2.67 -35.75 13.71
N ALA A 399 2.18 -36.97 13.42
CA ALA A 399 2.95 -38.04 12.78
C ALA A 399 3.68 -37.58 11.49
N PRO A 400 4.93 -38.01 11.25
CA PRO A 400 5.81 -37.44 10.22
C PRO A 400 5.28 -37.66 8.80
N VAL A 401 5.74 -36.83 7.85
CA VAL A 401 5.26 -36.81 6.46
C VAL A 401 5.42 -38.18 5.76
N ASP A 402 6.45 -38.95 6.09
CA ASP A 402 6.64 -40.28 5.51
C ASP A 402 5.67 -41.33 6.06
N ALA A 403 5.19 -41.18 7.31
CA ALA A 403 4.08 -41.98 7.84
C ALA A 403 2.75 -41.60 7.17
N VAL A 404 2.51 -40.31 6.92
CA VAL A 404 1.37 -39.80 6.14
C VAL A 404 1.36 -40.37 4.71
N ARG A 405 2.53 -40.43 4.05
CA ARG A 405 2.72 -41.08 2.75
C ARG A 405 2.43 -42.59 2.80
N GLY A 406 2.94 -43.29 3.81
CA GLY A 406 2.66 -44.72 4.02
C GLY A 406 1.17 -45.03 4.19
N ALA A 407 0.49 -44.30 5.09
CA ALA A 407 -0.93 -44.49 5.36
C ALA A 407 -1.81 -44.19 4.13
N TYR A 408 -1.52 -43.11 3.40
CA TYR A 408 -2.20 -42.79 2.14
C TYR A 408 -2.02 -43.90 1.09
N LEU A 409 -0.79 -44.42 0.92
CA LEU A 409 -0.51 -45.46 -0.07
C LEU A 409 -1.19 -46.80 0.26
N GLU A 410 -1.28 -47.21 1.53
CA GLU A 410 -2.06 -48.39 1.90
C GLU A 410 -3.56 -48.19 1.69
N LEU A 411 -4.15 -47.05 2.08
CA LEU A 411 -5.56 -46.78 1.79
C LEU A 411 -5.84 -46.75 0.27
N ALA A 412 -4.96 -46.16 -0.53
CA ALA A 412 -5.03 -46.14 -2.00
C ALA A 412 -4.80 -47.53 -2.67
N ARG A 413 -4.31 -48.53 -1.94
CA ARG A 413 -4.21 -49.92 -2.45
C ARG A 413 -5.55 -50.65 -2.42
N TYR A 414 -6.46 -50.30 -1.50
CA TYR A 414 -7.77 -50.95 -1.35
C TYR A 414 -8.93 -50.12 -1.94
N LEU A 415 -8.87 -48.79 -1.88
CA LEU A 415 -10.00 -47.91 -2.22
C LEU A 415 -10.14 -47.56 -3.72
N ARG A 416 -9.24 -48.02 -4.61
CA ARG A 416 -9.34 -47.71 -6.05
C ARG A 416 -10.49 -48.49 -6.72
N PRO A 417 -11.25 -47.88 -7.66
CA PRO A 417 -12.36 -48.54 -8.36
C PRO A 417 -12.01 -49.93 -8.94
N ASP A 418 -10.86 -50.07 -9.61
CA ASP A 418 -10.39 -51.34 -10.18
C ASP A 418 -10.26 -52.45 -9.12
N ARG A 419 -9.82 -52.09 -7.90
CA ARG A 419 -9.59 -53.02 -6.79
C ARG A 419 -10.89 -53.39 -6.07
N LEU A 420 -11.81 -52.45 -5.91
CA LEU A 420 -13.16 -52.71 -5.40
C LEU A 420 -13.92 -53.64 -6.35
N THR A 421 -13.82 -53.39 -7.67
CA THR A 421 -14.42 -54.20 -8.73
C THR A 421 -13.87 -55.63 -8.71
N LEU A 422 -12.54 -55.79 -8.63
CA LEU A 422 -11.87 -57.09 -8.54
C LEU A 422 -12.19 -57.87 -7.26
N LEU A 423 -12.64 -57.19 -6.19
CA LEU A 423 -13.10 -57.79 -4.93
C LEU A 423 -14.64 -57.98 -4.87
N GLY A 424 -15.38 -57.63 -5.93
CA GLY A 424 -16.85 -57.73 -5.95
C GLY A 424 -17.57 -56.70 -5.05
N ILE A 425 -16.90 -55.61 -4.68
CA ILE A 425 -17.42 -54.57 -3.78
C ILE A 425 -18.10 -53.48 -4.61
N THR A 426 -19.41 -53.65 -4.86
CA THR A 426 -20.20 -52.72 -5.69
C THR A 426 -21.11 -51.79 -4.88
N ALA A 427 -21.76 -52.28 -3.82
CA ALA A 427 -22.69 -51.48 -3.01
C ALA A 427 -21.99 -50.33 -2.27
N GLU A 428 -20.81 -50.60 -1.71
CA GLU A 428 -20.01 -49.65 -0.93
C GLU A 428 -19.10 -48.77 -1.80
N ALA A 429 -19.23 -48.82 -3.14
CA ALA A 429 -18.35 -48.09 -4.06
C ALA A 429 -18.50 -46.56 -3.93
N ALA A 430 -19.71 -46.06 -3.62
CA ALA A 430 -19.95 -44.64 -3.37
C ALA A 430 -19.24 -44.16 -2.08
N ASP A 431 -19.33 -44.95 -1.01
CA ASP A 431 -18.64 -44.66 0.25
C ASP A 431 -17.12 -44.78 0.13
N ALA A 432 -16.62 -45.77 -0.60
CA ALA A 432 -15.20 -45.90 -0.88
C ALA A 432 -14.66 -44.71 -1.69
N GLN A 433 -15.42 -44.19 -2.66
CA GLN A 433 -15.06 -42.98 -3.41
C GLN A 433 -15.12 -41.72 -2.53
N ARG A 434 -16.15 -41.58 -1.68
CA ARG A 434 -16.27 -40.50 -0.68
C ARG A 434 -15.06 -40.49 0.26
N LEU A 435 -14.70 -41.66 0.78
CA LEU A 435 -13.53 -41.88 1.63
C LEU A 435 -12.22 -41.57 0.89
N PHE A 436 -12.04 -42.03 -0.34
CA PHE A 436 -10.83 -41.79 -1.13
C PHE A 436 -10.60 -40.30 -1.40
N VAL A 437 -11.66 -39.52 -1.66
CA VAL A 437 -11.58 -38.06 -1.79
C VAL A 437 -11.12 -37.40 -0.49
N GLN A 438 -11.69 -37.78 0.67
CA GLN A 438 -11.29 -37.22 1.97
C GLN A 438 -9.89 -37.64 2.40
N VAL A 439 -9.48 -38.87 2.11
CA VAL A 439 -8.11 -39.37 2.31
C VAL A 439 -7.10 -38.65 1.40
N GLY A 440 -7.49 -38.28 0.17
CA GLY A 440 -6.71 -37.40 -0.70
C GLY A 440 -6.57 -35.97 -0.17
N ALA A 441 -7.65 -35.40 0.40
CA ALA A 441 -7.62 -34.09 1.04
C ALA A 441 -6.74 -34.08 2.31
N ALA A 442 -6.80 -35.14 3.13
CA ALA A 442 -5.90 -35.36 4.26
C ALA A 442 -4.44 -35.40 3.80
N PHE A 443 -4.12 -36.23 2.80
CA PHE A 443 -2.77 -36.36 2.26
C PHE A 443 -2.23 -35.04 1.71
N ALA A 444 -3.03 -34.29 0.93
CA ALA A 444 -2.63 -33.01 0.34
C ALA A 444 -2.51 -31.85 1.35
N THR A 445 -3.10 -31.99 2.54
CA THR A 445 -2.98 -31.03 3.64
C THR A 445 -1.79 -31.38 4.54
N LEU A 446 -1.59 -32.66 4.86
CA LEU A 446 -0.60 -33.13 5.83
C LEU A 446 0.80 -33.38 5.25
N THR A 447 0.95 -33.36 3.92
CA THR A 447 2.24 -33.50 3.21
C THR A 447 2.88 -32.15 2.85
N GLU A 448 2.07 -31.11 2.64
CA GLU A 448 2.54 -29.76 2.27
C GLU A 448 2.96 -28.99 3.53
N PRO A 449 4.23 -28.51 3.67
CA PRO A 449 4.74 -28.00 4.94
C PRO A 449 3.94 -26.85 5.57
N THR A 450 3.49 -25.87 4.76
CA THR A 450 2.69 -24.72 5.23
C THR A 450 1.30 -25.15 5.69
N ARG A 451 0.56 -25.86 4.83
CA ARG A 451 -0.78 -26.38 5.15
C ARG A 451 -0.78 -27.30 6.36
N ARG A 452 0.26 -28.12 6.51
CA ARG A 452 0.46 -28.99 7.66
C ARG A 452 0.63 -28.19 8.95
N ALA A 453 1.37 -27.07 8.92
CA ALA A 453 1.54 -26.17 10.06
C ALA A 453 0.25 -25.41 10.39
N GLU A 454 -0.42 -24.84 9.40
CA GLU A 454 -1.76 -24.21 9.52
C GLU A 454 -2.77 -25.17 10.16
N TYR A 455 -2.77 -26.43 9.71
CA TYR A 455 -3.69 -27.46 10.17
C TYR A 455 -3.37 -27.94 11.59
N LEU A 456 -2.09 -28.13 11.94
CA LEU A 456 -1.69 -28.48 13.30
C LEU A 456 -2.00 -27.35 14.30
N ALA A 457 -1.80 -26.08 13.93
CA ALA A 457 -2.20 -24.95 14.75
C ALA A 457 -3.72 -24.94 15.01
N THR A 458 -4.51 -25.20 13.95
CA THR A 458 -5.98 -25.31 14.02
C THR A 458 -6.42 -26.40 15.01
N LEU A 459 -5.77 -27.58 15.00
CA LEU A 459 -6.06 -28.67 15.95
C LEU A 459 -5.65 -28.35 17.39
N GLN A 460 -4.65 -27.49 17.60
CA GLN A 460 -4.19 -27.07 18.93
C GLN A 460 -5.02 -25.91 19.51
N GLY A 461 -6.11 -25.50 18.85
CA GLY A 461 -6.91 -24.33 19.24
C GLY A 461 -6.20 -22.99 19.02
N GLY A 462 -5.04 -22.99 18.35
CA GLY A 462 -4.33 -21.78 17.99
C GLY A 462 -4.93 -21.15 16.74
N VAL A 463 -5.14 -19.83 16.77
CA VAL A 463 -5.36 -19.06 15.53
C VAL A 463 -4.10 -19.23 14.67
N PRO A 464 -4.21 -19.72 13.41
CA PRO A 464 -3.04 -20.03 12.61
C PRO A 464 -2.24 -18.76 12.31
N ILE A 465 -0.99 -18.72 12.79
CA ILE A 465 -0.02 -17.68 12.44
C ILE A 465 0.43 -17.92 11.00
N LEU A 466 -0.36 -17.40 10.07
CA LEU A 466 -0.19 -17.58 8.63
C LEU A 466 1.01 -16.80 8.08
N PRO A 467 1.96 -17.47 7.40
CA PRO A 467 2.51 -16.91 6.17
C PRO A 467 1.36 -16.82 5.16
N SER A 468 1.05 -15.63 4.65
CA SER A 468 -0.19 -15.39 3.89
C SER A 468 -0.32 -16.30 2.64
N ALA A 469 -1.37 -17.12 2.60
CA ALA A 469 -1.65 -18.00 1.47
C ALA A 469 -1.86 -17.21 0.16
N ARG A 470 -0.95 -17.41 -0.80
CA ARG A 470 -0.97 -16.79 -2.14
C ARG A 470 -1.05 -15.25 -2.15
N ALA A 471 -0.10 -14.60 -1.47
CA ALA A 471 0.46 -13.41 -2.08
C ALA A 471 1.18 -13.83 -3.39
N VAL A 472 0.63 -13.46 -4.55
CA VAL A 472 1.51 -13.17 -5.69
C VAL A 472 2.28 -11.93 -5.26
N ASP A 473 3.61 -11.99 -5.25
CA ASP A 473 4.42 -10.89 -4.71
C ASP A 473 4.02 -9.58 -5.39
N ARG A 474 3.77 -8.54 -4.58
CA ARG A 474 3.43 -7.21 -5.11
C ARG A 474 4.51 -6.71 -6.07
N LYS A 475 5.77 -7.11 -5.88
CA LYS A 475 6.88 -6.82 -6.82
C LYS A 475 6.77 -7.61 -8.12
N THR A 476 6.33 -8.88 -8.10
CA THR A 476 6.14 -9.64 -9.36
C THR A 476 4.92 -9.13 -10.12
N LEU A 477 3.82 -8.80 -9.44
CA LEU A 477 2.67 -8.13 -10.07
C LEU A 477 3.06 -6.75 -10.65
N ALA A 478 3.84 -5.95 -9.92
CA ALA A 478 4.31 -4.66 -10.41
C ALA A 478 5.25 -4.80 -11.62
N ALA A 479 6.14 -5.80 -11.61
CA ALA A 479 7.01 -6.12 -12.73
C ALA A 479 6.22 -6.60 -13.97
N GLU A 480 5.21 -7.45 -13.78
CA GLU A 480 4.31 -7.87 -14.86
C GLU A 480 3.52 -6.68 -15.44
N ALA A 481 2.90 -5.85 -14.61
CA ALA A 481 2.18 -4.65 -15.03
C ALA A 481 3.11 -3.67 -15.77
N CYS A 482 4.34 -3.47 -15.26
CA CYS A 482 5.37 -2.67 -15.92
C CYS A 482 5.75 -3.25 -17.29
N GLN A 483 5.93 -4.58 -17.40
CA GLN A 483 6.23 -5.25 -18.67
C GLN A 483 5.10 -5.09 -19.69
N ARG A 484 3.82 -5.21 -19.28
CA ARG A 484 2.65 -4.92 -20.14
C ARG A 484 2.64 -3.45 -20.58
N GLY A 485 3.00 -2.53 -19.69
CA GLY A 485 3.15 -1.10 -19.95
C GLY A 485 4.22 -0.77 -20.99
N GLU A 486 5.43 -1.33 -20.84
CA GLU A 486 6.48 -1.15 -21.85
C GLU A 486 6.11 -1.77 -23.21
N GLN A 487 5.43 -2.92 -23.23
CA GLN A 487 4.93 -3.52 -24.47
C GLN A 487 3.92 -2.60 -25.17
N ALA A 488 3.02 -1.96 -24.42
CA ALA A 488 2.11 -0.96 -24.95
C ALA A 488 2.84 0.28 -25.50
N LEU A 489 3.94 0.73 -24.87
CA LEU A 489 4.80 1.79 -25.43
C LEU A 489 5.50 1.37 -26.73
N ARG A 490 5.99 0.12 -26.81
CA ARG A 490 6.61 -0.42 -28.05
C ARG A 490 5.60 -0.62 -29.18
N ALA A 491 4.31 -0.78 -28.85
CA ALA A 491 3.21 -0.92 -29.79
C ALA A 491 2.52 0.43 -30.15
N ASP A 492 3.10 1.57 -29.76
CA ASP A 492 2.55 2.93 -29.93
C ASP A 492 1.12 3.11 -29.36
N GLN A 493 0.85 2.48 -28.21
CA GLN A 493 -0.41 2.58 -27.46
C GLN A 493 -0.23 3.33 -26.13
N PRO A 494 0.10 4.64 -26.15
CA PRO A 494 0.50 5.36 -24.94
C PRO A 494 -0.62 5.47 -23.89
N VAL A 495 -1.89 5.57 -24.30
CA VAL A 495 -3.03 5.59 -23.37
C VAL A 495 -3.15 4.28 -22.59
N LYS A 496 -2.92 3.13 -23.25
CA LYS A 496 -2.88 1.82 -22.58
C LYS A 496 -1.68 1.74 -21.64
N ALA A 497 -0.51 2.16 -22.10
CA ALA A 497 0.70 2.18 -21.27
C ALA A 497 0.52 2.98 -19.97
N VAL A 498 -0.18 4.12 -20.00
CA VAL A 498 -0.47 4.92 -18.80
C VAL A 498 -1.30 4.15 -17.76
N VAL A 499 -2.19 3.24 -18.17
CA VAL A 499 -2.99 2.42 -17.23
C VAL A 499 -2.13 1.33 -16.60
N GLU A 500 -1.43 0.54 -17.43
CA GLU A 500 -0.58 -0.58 -16.98
C GLU A 500 0.58 -0.09 -16.08
N LEU A 501 1.16 1.08 -16.41
CA LEU A 501 2.23 1.70 -15.61
C LEU A 501 1.69 2.43 -14.35
N ALA A 502 0.41 2.83 -14.33
CA ALA A 502 -0.21 3.31 -13.10
C ALA A 502 -0.41 2.15 -12.11
N GLU A 503 -0.86 0.98 -12.58
CA GLU A 503 -0.96 -0.23 -11.75
C GLU A 503 0.42 -0.61 -11.16
N ALA A 504 1.49 -0.59 -11.96
CA ALA A 504 2.85 -0.85 -11.46
C ALA A 504 3.30 0.14 -10.36
N VAL A 505 2.98 1.43 -10.51
CA VAL A 505 3.28 2.47 -9.50
C VAL A 505 2.39 2.37 -8.27
N GLU A 506 1.12 1.96 -8.39
CA GLU A 506 0.24 1.72 -7.22
C GLU A 506 0.64 0.44 -6.45
N LEU A 507 1.18 -0.57 -7.14
CA LEU A 507 1.71 -1.78 -6.53
C LEU A 507 3.04 -1.51 -5.79
N CYS A 508 3.95 -0.72 -6.39
CA CYS A 508 5.24 -0.35 -5.83
C CYS A 508 5.54 1.17 -5.90
N PRO A 509 4.92 2.00 -5.03
CA PRO A 509 5.08 3.48 -5.08
C PRO A 509 6.49 4.01 -4.77
N GLN A 510 7.34 3.17 -4.18
CA GLN A 510 8.74 3.49 -3.86
C GLN A 510 9.65 3.42 -5.11
N ASP A 511 9.20 2.76 -6.18
CA ASP A 511 10.03 2.51 -7.37
C ASP A 511 10.08 3.74 -8.30
N VAL A 512 11.28 4.28 -8.48
CA VAL A 512 11.50 5.49 -9.31
C VAL A 512 11.47 5.19 -10.80
N ASP A 513 11.73 3.95 -11.22
CA ASP A 513 11.79 3.55 -12.62
C ASP A 513 10.38 3.32 -13.18
N TYR A 514 9.48 2.73 -12.39
CA TYR A 514 8.04 2.70 -12.72
C TYR A 514 7.45 4.11 -12.80
N GLY A 515 7.82 5.00 -11.87
CA GLY A 515 7.42 6.41 -11.89
C GLY A 515 7.93 7.18 -13.12
N ALA A 516 9.16 6.91 -13.54
CA ALA A 516 9.77 7.47 -14.74
C ALA A 516 9.07 6.99 -16.03
N LEU A 517 8.82 5.68 -16.15
CA LEU A 517 8.10 5.09 -17.28
C LEU A 517 6.66 5.63 -17.37
N LEU A 518 5.95 5.76 -16.25
CA LEU A 518 4.61 6.35 -16.21
C LEU A 518 4.63 7.84 -16.63
N GLY A 519 5.65 8.59 -16.23
CA GLY A 519 5.86 9.98 -16.67
C GLY A 519 6.06 10.11 -18.18
N TRP A 520 6.93 9.25 -18.74
CA TRP A 520 7.14 9.16 -20.18
C TRP A 520 5.87 8.75 -20.93
N ALA A 521 5.14 7.74 -20.45
CA ALA A 521 3.88 7.31 -21.04
C ALA A 521 2.82 8.42 -21.04
N ARG A 522 2.71 9.19 -19.95
CA ARG A 522 1.82 10.37 -19.86
C ARG A 522 2.22 11.47 -20.85
N PHE A 523 3.52 11.72 -21.02
CA PHE A 523 4.01 12.64 -22.06
C PHE A 523 3.68 12.15 -23.48
N CYS A 524 3.81 10.85 -23.76
CA CYS A 524 3.39 10.26 -25.03
C CYS A 524 1.87 10.38 -25.27
N ALA A 525 1.05 10.18 -24.23
CA ALA A 525 -0.41 10.25 -24.30
C ALA A 525 -0.98 11.70 -24.38
N ALA A 526 -0.28 12.70 -23.85
CA ALA A 526 -0.76 14.08 -23.80
C ALA A 526 -0.96 14.69 -25.20
N ALA A 527 -2.08 15.39 -25.41
CA ALA A 527 -2.37 16.05 -26.70
C ALA A 527 -1.40 17.22 -26.98
N ASP A 528 -1.13 18.05 -25.97
CA ASP A 528 -0.04 19.03 -26.00
C ASP A 528 1.20 18.48 -25.28
N LYS A 529 2.36 18.58 -25.95
CA LYS A 529 3.65 18.19 -25.39
C LYS A 529 4.29 19.29 -24.54
N ALA A 530 3.99 20.57 -24.81
CA ALA A 530 4.61 21.69 -24.10
C ALA A 530 4.19 21.75 -22.63
N THR A 531 2.89 21.64 -22.35
CA THR A 531 2.34 21.59 -20.97
C THR A 531 2.64 20.29 -20.23
N ALA A 532 2.77 19.15 -20.92
CA ALA A 532 3.12 17.88 -20.30
C ALA A 532 4.62 17.74 -19.94
N ALA A 533 5.50 18.48 -20.61
CA ALA A 533 6.95 18.36 -20.47
C ALA A 533 7.53 18.63 -19.05
N PRO A 534 7.06 19.62 -18.25
CA PRO A 534 7.66 19.92 -16.96
C PRO A 534 7.55 18.78 -15.94
N GLU A 535 6.37 18.15 -15.82
CA GLU A 535 6.18 17.03 -14.90
C GLU A 535 6.88 15.76 -15.40
N ALA A 536 6.90 15.53 -16.72
CA ALA A 536 7.67 14.45 -17.32
C ALA A 536 9.17 14.56 -17.04
N ARG A 537 9.77 15.75 -17.21
CA ARG A 537 11.16 16.03 -16.80
C ARG A 537 11.37 15.72 -15.32
N ARG A 538 10.54 16.30 -14.44
CA ARG A 538 10.67 16.20 -12.98
C ARG A 538 10.69 14.75 -12.45
N VAL A 539 9.97 13.82 -13.09
CA VAL A 539 10.00 12.41 -12.69
C VAL A 539 11.15 11.62 -13.34
N LEU A 540 11.49 11.91 -14.60
CA LEU A 540 12.66 11.31 -15.26
C LEU A 540 13.98 11.75 -14.60
N GLU A 541 14.15 13.04 -14.31
CA GLU A 541 15.29 13.60 -13.57
C GLU A 541 15.44 12.96 -12.19
N ARG A 542 14.33 12.67 -11.50
CA ARG A 542 14.34 11.97 -10.21
C ARG A 542 14.90 10.56 -10.34
N ALA A 543 14.51 9.82 -11.38
CA ALA A 543 15.06 8.50 -11.66
C ALA A 543 16.54 8.56 -12.07
N VAL A 544 16.98 9.53 -12.88
CA VAL A 544 18.40 9.72 -13.25
C VAL A 544 19.33 9.83 -12.03
N HIS A 545 18.83 10.25 -10.85
CA HIS A 545 19.58 10.35 -9.60
C HIS A 545 19.34 9.22 -8.57
N ARG A 546 18.35 8.34 -8.78
CA ARG A 546 17.93 7.33 -7.78
C ARG A 546 17.73 5.92 -8.33
N SER A 547 17.70 5.78 -9.66
CA SER A 547 17.53 4.53 -10.40
C SER A 547 18.77 3.65 -10.29
N THR A 548 18.56 2.33 -10.38
CA THR A 548 19.67 1.38 -10.64
C THR A 548 20.12 1.41 -12.11
N ARG A 549 19.31 2.00 -12.99
CA ARG A 549 19.44 2.09 -14.45
C ARG A 549 19.24 3.52 -14.98
N PRO A 550 20.03 4.51 -14.51
CA PRO A 550 19.84 5.92 -14.84
C PRO A 550 20.03 6.26 -16.34
N GLU A 551 20.61 5.36 -17.14
CA GLU A 551 20.69 5.49 -18.60
C GLU A 551 19.31 5.52 -19.26
N VAL A 552 18.36 4.73 -18.75
CA VAL A 552 17.01 4.58 -19.34
C VAL A 552 16.21 5.88 -19.18
N ALA A 553 16.19 6.44 -17.97
CA ALA A 553 15.52 7.71 -17.70
C ALA A 553 16.16 8.88 -18.47
N ARG A 554 17.50 8.87 -18.64
CA ARG A 554 18.23 9.90 -19.40
C ARG A 554 17.98 9.81 -20.91
N PHE A 555 17.84 8.60 -21.45
CA PHE A 555 17.41 8.39 -22.84
C PHE A 555 15.99 8.96 -23.10
N TYR A 556 15.05 8.75 -22.17
CA TYR A 556 13.72 9.35 -22.29
C TYR A 556 13.72 10.88 -22.17
N LEU A 557 14.59 11.49 -21.34
CA LEU A 557 14.78 12.96 -21.35
C LEU A 557 15.23 13.48 -22.73
N GLY A 558 16.20 12.81 -23.36
CA GLY A 558 16.62 13.13 -24.73
C GLY A 558 15.47 13.06 -25.74
N ARG A 559 14.56 12.08 -25.60
CA ARG A 559 13.35 11.98 -26.43
C ARG A 559 12.32 13.07 -26.14
N VAL A 560 12.12 13.48 -24.89
CA VAL A 560 11.26 14.62 -24.52
C VAL A 560 11.77 15.90 -25.19
N GLU A 561 13.06 16.23 -25.07
CA GLU A 561 13.62 17.42 -25.71
C GLU A 561 13.54 17.34 -27.25
N ARG A 562 13.77 16.16 -27.85
CA ARG A 562 13.62 15.98 -29.31
C ARG A 562 12.19 16.21 -29.77
N MET A 563 11.19 15.74 -29.03
CA MET A 563 9.77 15.94 -29.37
C MET A 563 9.31 17.39 -29.20
N LEU A 564 10.04 18.19 -28.43
CA LEU A 564 9.85 19.64 -28.31
C LEU A 564 10.71 20.45 -29.30
N GLY A 565 11.39 19.80 -30.24
CA GLY A 565 12.27 20.44 -31.23
C GLY A 565 13.58 21.01 -30.66
N ARG A 566 13.91 20.71 -29.40
CA ARG A 566 15.09 21.21 -28.68
C ARG A 566 16.32 20.33 -28.98
N ASP A 567 16.63 20.25 -30.27
CA ASP A 567 17.59 19.31 -30.86
C ASP A 567 18.98 19.32 -30.18
N GLN A 568 19.47 20.47 -29.70
CA GLN A 568 20.75 20.57 -28.99
C GLN A 568 20.74 19.91 -27.59
N LEU A 569 19.65 20.08 -26.82
CA LEU A 569 19.51 19.46 -25.49
C LEU A 569 19.27 17.95 -25.62
N ALA A 570 18.52 17.53 -26.65
CA ALA A 570 18.36 16.12 -26.99
C ALA A 570 19.72 15.46 -27.30
N LEU A 571 20.57 16.09 -28.12
CA LEU A 571 21.92 15.59 -28.41
C LEU A 571 22.80 15.48 -27.16
N HIS A 572 22.72 16.43 -26.23
CA HIS A 572 23.46 16.36 -24.97
C HIS A 572 23.08 15.08 -24.18
N HIS A 573 21.78 14.87 -23.89
CA HIS A 573 21.35 13.70 -23.13
C HIS A 573 21.64 12.37 -23.83
N PHE A 574 21.51 12.28 -25.16
CA PHE A 574 21.86 11.05 -25.88
C PHE A 574 23.37 10.76 -25.89
N ARG A 575 24.23 11.79 -25.88
CA ARG A 575 25.68 11.62 -25.77
C ARG A 575 26.09 11.16 -24.37
N GLU A 576 25.52 11.73 -23.32
CA GLU A 576 25.69 11.26 -21.94
C GLU A 576 25.23 9.80 -21.73
N VAL A 577 24.23 9.33 -22.49
CA VAL A 577 23.82 7.91 -22.51
C VAL A 577 24.88 7.04 -23.18
N LEU A 578 25.49 7.47 -24.28
CA LEU A 578 26.59 6.73 -24.92
C LEU A 578 27.90 6.76 -24.12
N GLU A 579 28.19 7.83 -23.38
CA GLU A 579 29.32 7.90 -22.45
C GLU A 579 29.21 6.85 -21.33
N ARG A 580 27.98 6.54 -20.89
CA ARG A 580 27.71 5.48 -19.90
C ARG A 580 27.56 4.09 -20.52
N VAL A 581 26.96 4.00 -21.70
CA VAL A 581 26.68 2.75 -22.42
C VAL A 581 27.05 2.90 -23.90
N PRO A 582 28.34 2.72 -24.28
CA PRO A 582 28.82 2.97 -25.64
C PRO A 582 28.12 2.15 -26.74
N GLY A 583 27.50 1.02 -26.38
CA GLY A 583 26.74 0.16 -27.30
C GLY A 583 25.25 0.51 -27.47
N HIS A 584 24.75 1.64 -26.94
CA HIS A 584 23.31 1.93 -26.94
C HIS A 584 22.78 2.33 -28.33
N ALA A 585 22.34 1.33 -29.12
CA ALA A 585 21.91 1.46 -30.51
C ALA A 585 20.85 2.56 -30.74
N ASP A 586 19.83 2.66 -29.89
CA ASP A 586 18.78 3.68 -30.04
C ASP A 586 19.32 5.11 -29.87
N ALA A 587 20.18 5.36 -28.87
CA ALA A 587 20.78 6.67 -28.64
C ALA A 587 21.69 7.09 -29.80
N ALA A 588 22.51 6.17 -30.32
CA ALA A 588 23.32 6.40 -31.51
C ALA A 588 22.47 6.69 -32.77
N THR A 589 21.29 6.07 -32.88
CA THR A 589 20.35 6.30 -33.98
C THR A 589 19.66 7.66 -33.87
N GLU A 590 19.17 8.02 -32.68
CA GLU A 590 18.55 9.33 -32.42
C GLU A 590 19.53 10.50 -32.63
N ILE A 591 20.81 10.33 -32.25
CA ILE A 591 21.89 11.30 -32.54
C ILE A 591 22.04 11.54 -34.03
N ARG A 592 22.22 10.47 -34.84
CA ARG A 592 22.37 10.57 -36.30
C ARG A 592 21.18 11.29 -36.96
N VAL A 593 19.97 11.00 -36.49
CA VAL A 593 18.72 11.63 -36.98
C VAL A 593 18.66 13.13 -36.66
N ILE A 594 19.17 13.56 -35.50
CA ILE A 594 19.23 14.99 -35.15
C ILE A 594 20.37 15.69 -35.89
N GLU A 595 21.56 15.09 -35.96
CA GLU A 595 22.72 15.69 -36.64
C GLU A 595 22.46 15.91 -38.13
N ALA A 596 21.84 14.94 -38.82
CA ALA A 596 21.39 15.10 -40.20
C ALA A 596 20.36 16.24 -40.37
N ARG A 597 19.43 16.41 -39.41
CA ARG A 597 18.43 17.49 -39.40
C ARG A 597 19.06 18.87 -39.20
N LEU A 598 20.08 18.97 -38.34
CA LEU A 598 20.83 20.22 -38.12
C LEU A 598 21.74 20.56 -39.31
N ALA A 599 22.34 19.56 -39.96
CA ALA A 599 23.08 19.74 -41.21
C ALA A 599 22.15 20.25 -42.33
N ALA A 600 20.96 19.67 -42.48
CA ALA A 600 19.97 20.13 -43.47
C ALA A 600 19.52 21.58 -43.21
N ARG A 601 19.20 21.96 -41.97
CA ARG A 601 18.83 23.35 -41.63
C ARG A 601 19.95 24.36 -41.91
N THR A 602 21.21 23.98 -41.71
CA THR A 602 22.38 24.86 -41.91
C THR A 602 22.85 24.95 -43.36
N THR A 603 22.48 24.01 -44.23
CA THR A 603 22.63 24.17 -45.69
C THR A 603 21.51 25.01 -46.29
N THR A 604 20.24 24.83 -45.87
CA THR A 604 19.13 25.65 -46.37
C THR A 604 19.31 27.15 -46.06
N THR A 605 19.87 27.50 -44.90
CA THR A 605 20.14 28.90 -44.50
C THR A 605 21.36 29.53 -45.17
N LYS A 606 22.17 28.75 -45.92
CA LYS A 606 23.37 29.25 -46.63
C LYS A 606 23.16 29.53 -48.12
N SER A 607 21.95 29.33 -48.67
CA SER A 607 21.65 29.70 -50.05
C SER A 607 21.65 31.23 -50.20
N PRO A 608 22.54 31.85 -51.01
CA PRO A 608 22.61 33.30 -51.11
C PRO A 608 21.37 33.87 -51.81
N ARG A 609 20.82 34.97 -51.30
CA ARG A 609 19.96 35.85 -52.12
C ARG A 609 20.81 36.43 -53.25
N ALA A 610 20.54 36.00 -54.48
CA ALA A 610 21.04 36.69 -55.66
C ALA A 610 20.56 38.15 -55.67
N ARG A 611 21.40 39.03 -56.21
CA ARG A 611 21.12 40.43 -56.52
C ARG A 611 21.58 40.70 -57.94
#